data_AF-A0A5P1F6K9-F1
#
_entry.id   AF-A0A5P1F6K9-F1
#
_cell.length_a   1.000
_cell.length_b   1.000
_cell.length_c   1.000
_cell.angle_alpha   90.00
_cell.angle_beta   90.00
_cell.angle_gamma   90.00
#
_symmetry.space_group_name_H-M   'P 1'
#
loop_
_entity.id
_entity.type
_entity.pdbx_description
1 polymer ?
#
loop_
_entity_poly.entity_id
_entity_poly.type
_entity_poly.pdbx_seq_one_letter_code
_entity_poly.pdbx_strand_id
1 'polypeptide(L)'
;MTMNNLAVGGPYWDVPVGRKDSKTASLELANSDIPTPDQGLLPLITKFFEKGLSVTDMVALVGAHTIGMARCVNFRDRILGDDFKLTLHYNPASELYINKLKSTCAKCATSPVTGSTVISSVAKQTFCGV
;
A
#
# COMPACT_ATOMS: atom_id res chain seq x y z
N MET A 1 -14.22 0.46 -30.18
CA MET A 1 -13.03 1.27 -29.85
C MET A 1 -12.02 0.36 -29.20
N THR A 2 -10.97 -0.03 -29.91
CA THR A 2 -9.84 -0.78 -29.36
C THR A 2 -8.90 0.20 -28.66
N MET A 3 -8.95 0.23 -27.33
CA MET A 3 -8.09 1.07 -26.49
C MET A 3 -6.72 0.39 -26.32
N ASN A 4 -5.82 0.57 -27.29
CA ASN A 4 -4.42 0.16 -27.15
C ASN A 4 -3.63 1.21 -26.36
N ASN A 5 -4.01 1.45 -25.11
CA ASN A 5 -3.16 2.17 -24.15
C ASN A 5 -3.41 1.65 -22.73
N LEU A 6 -2.64 0.63 -22.41
CA LEU A 6 -2.44 0.11 -21.07
C LEU A 6 -1.64 1.16 -20.27
N ALA A 7 -2.35 2.02 -19.53
CA ALA A 7 -1.82 3.25 -18.95
C ALA A 7 -0.55 3.13 -18.08
N VAL A 8 -0.25 1.92 -17.58
CA VAL A 8 0.90 1.65 -16.69
C VAL A 8 1.62 0.33 -17.00
N GLY A 9 1.38 -0.28 -18.18
CA GLY A 9 2.11 -1.49 -18.62
C GLY A 9 1.70 -2.84 -17.99
N GLY A 10 0.52 -2.96 -17.38
CA GLY A 10 0.00 -4.23 -16.81
C GLY A 10 -0.64 -5.24 -17.80
N PRO A 11 -1.18 -6.36 -17.36
CA PRO A 11 -1.92 -7.24 -18.28
C PRO A 11 -3.22 -6.58 -18.80
N TYR A 12 -3.72 -7.04 -19.94
CA TYR A 12 -5.05 -6.68 -20.45
C TYR A 12 -6.05 -7.78 -20.09
N TRP A 13 -7.28 -7.39 -19.75
CA TRP A 13 -8.41 -8.31 -19.60
C TRP A 13 -9.73 -7.60 -19.93
N ASP A 14 -10.69 -8.35 -20.47
CA ASP A 14 -12.05 -7.84 -20.68
C ASP A 14 -12.78 -7.80 -19.34
N VAL A 15 -13.24 -6.61 -18.95
CA VAL A 15 -13.94 -6.40 -17.68
C VAL A 15 -15.43 -6.74 -17.86
N PRO A 16 -16.00 -7.64 -17.05
CA PRO A 16 -17.46 -7.86 -17.04
C PRO A 16 -18.21 -6.57 -16.68
N VAL A 17 -19.19 -6.20 -17.50
CA VAL A 17 -20.01 -5.00 -17.35
C VAL A 17 -21.39 -5.32 -16.76
N GLY A 18 -22.12 -4.29 -16.31
CA GLY A 18 -23.49 -4.44 -15.80
C GLY A 18 -23.67 -4.25 -14.28
N ARG A 19 -22.61 -3.86 -13.56
CA ARG A 19 -22.72 -3.41 -12.16
C ARG A 19 -23.62 -2.17 -12.05
N LYS A 20 -24.48 -2.13 -11.03
CA LYS A 20 -25.36 -1.00 -10.70
C LYS A 20 -24.84 -0.27 -9.47
N ASP A 21 -25.12 1.02 -9.38
CA ASP A 21 -24.70 1.85 -8.25
C ASP A 21 -25.52 1.53 -6.99
N SER A 22 -24.87 1.58 -5.82
CA SER A 22 -25.56 1.47 -4.54
C SER A 22 -26.31 2.78 -4.22
N LYS A 23 -27.33 2.69 -3.36
CA LYS A 23 -28.06 3.87 -2.85
C LYS A 23 -27.55 4.37 -1.50
N THR A 24 -26.60 3.65 -0.91
CA THR A 24 -26.08 3.87 0.44
C THR A 24 -24.58 3.56 0.48
N ALA A 25 -23.92 4.12 1.49
CA ALA A 25 -22.54 3.82 1.86
C ALA A 25 -22.49 3.35 3.32
N SER A 26 -21.41 2.66 3.72
CA SER A 26 -21.20 2.23 5.10
C SER A 26 -19.76 2.52 5.53
N LEU A 27 -19.60 3.48 6.45
CA LEU A 27 -18.32 3.79 7.07
C LEU A 27 -17.88 2.66 8.01
N GLU A 28 -18.82 2.04 8.71
CA GLU A 28 -18.56 0.92 9.61
C GLU A 28 -17.96 -0.27 8.85
N LEU A 29 -18.57 -0.66 7.73
CA LEU A 29 -18.03 -1.74 6.88
C LEU A 29 -16.68 -1.38 6.28
N ALA A 30 -16.45 -0.12 5.89
CA ALA A 30 -15.14 0.30 5.41
C ALA A 30 -14.06 0.14 6.49
N ASN A 31 -14.37 0.52 7.74
CA ASN A 31 -13.45 0.42 8.86
C ASN A 31 -13.23 -1.04 9.31
N SER A 32 -14.23 -1.92 9.17
CA SER A 32 -14.10 -3.33 9.52
C SER A 32 -13.44 -4.17 8.43
N ASP A 33 -13.72 -3.90 7.16
CA ASP A 33 -13.42 -4.85 6.07
C ASP A 33 -12.11 -4.54 5.35
N ILE A 34 -11.67 -3.27 5.35
CA ILE A 34 -10.45 -2.87 4.65
C ILE A 34 -9.23 -3.23 5.52
N PRO A 35 -8.26 -4.00 5.00
CA PRO A 35 -7.05 -4.30 5.74
C PRO A 35 -6.22 -3.05 6.04
N THR A 36 -5.67 -2.98 7.25
CA THR A 36 -4.76 -1.89 7.66
C THR A 36 -3.31 -2.32 7.46
N PRO A 37 -2.37 -1.37 7.24
CA PRO A 37 -0.98 -1.68 6.87
C PRO A 37 -0.15 -2.35 7.98
N ASP A 38 -0.65 -2.33 9.21
CA ASP A 38 -0.07 -2.91 10.42
C ASP A 38 -0.58 -4.32 10.74
N GLN A 39 -1.55 -4.84 9.98
CA GLN A 39 -2.08 -6.19 10.18
C GLN A 39 -1.06 -7.27 9.83
N GLY A 40 -1.02 -8.32 10.67
CA GLY A 40 -0.28 -9.54 10.39
C GLY A 40 -0.92 -10.38 9.27
N LEU A 41 -0.19 -11.41 8.83
CA LEU A 41 -0.59 -12.25 7.69
C LEU A 41 -1.92 -13.00 7.91
N LEU A 42 -2.17 -13.57 9.09
CA LEU A 42 -3.38 -14.36 9.35
C LEU A 42 -4.67 -13.50 9.31
N PRO A 43 -4.73 -12.33 9.97
CA PRO A 43 -5.85 -11.40 9.79
C PRO A 43 -6.05 -10.98 8.32
N LEU A 44 -4.97 -10.72 7.59
CA LEU A 44 -5.05 -10.33 6.17
C LEU A 44 -5.68 -11.44 5.32
N ILE A 45 -5.21 -12.69 5.50
CA ILE A 45 -5.76 -13.87 4.82
C ILE A 45 -7.26 -14.00 5.14
N THR A 46 -7.65 -13.85 6.41
CA THR A 46 -9.04 -13.97 6.86
C THR A 46 -9.95 -12.95 6.15
N LYS A 47 -9.54 -11.69 6.07
CA LYS A 47 -10.31 -10.63 5.39
C LYS A 47 -10.51 -10.90 3.89
N PHE A 48 -9.50 -11.44 3.21
CA PHE A 48 -9.64 -11.83 1.79
C PHE A 48 -10.61 -13.01 1.64
N PHE A 49 -10.51 -14.01 2.51
CA PHE A 49 -11.45 -15.14 2.53
C PHE A 49 -12.91 -14.70 2.77
N GLU A 50 -13.15 -13.72 3.65
CA GLU A 50 -14.48 -13.15 3.88
C GLU A 50 -15.07 -12.45 2.62
N LYS A 51 -14.22 -12.09 1.65
CA LYS A 51 -14.62 -11.57 0.34
C LYS A 51 -14.65 -12.64 -0.76
N GLY A 52 -14.51 -13.91 -0.39
CA GLY A 52 -14.50 -15.03 -1.33
C GLY A 52 -13.21 -15.13 -2.15
N LEU A 53 -12.11 -14.52 -1.68
CA LEU A 53 -10.82 -14.54 -2.35
C LEU A 53 -9.87 -15.53 -1.67
N SER A 54 -9.17 -16.32 -2.47
CA SER A 54 -8.16 -17.27 -1.98
C SER A 54 -6.86 -16.58 -1.57
N VAL A 55 -5.95 -17.32 -0.93
CA VAL A 55 -4.59 -16.83 -0.65
C VAL A 55 -3.85 -16.47 -1.94
N THR A 56 -4.08 -17.21 -3.03
CA THR A 56 -3.48 -16.89 -4.35
C THR A 56 -3.98 -15.54 -4.86
N ASP A 57 -5.29 -15.27 -4.73
CA ASP A 57 -5.88 -13.99 -5.13
C ASP A 57 -5.32 -12.84 -4.27
N MET A 58 -5.17 -13.06 -2.96
CA MET A 58 -4.54 -12.10 -2.06
C MET A 58 -3.12 -11.75 -2.53
N VAL A 59 -2.28 -12.74 -2.79
CA VAL A 59 -0.89 -12.53 -3.24
C VAL A 59 -0.85 -11.82 -4.60
N ALA A 60 -1.73 -12.18 -5.53
CA ALA A 60 -1.82 -11.51 -6.83
C ALA A 60 -2.22 -10.04 -6.68
N LEU A 61 -3.20 -9.74 -5.81
CA LEU A 61 -3.74 -8.39 -5.62
C LEU A 61 -2.79 -7.47 -4.83
N VAL A 62 -2.02 -7.97 -3.86
CA VAL A 62 -0.97 -7.15 -3.22
C VAL A 62 0.12 -6.74 -4.20
N GLY A 63 0.25 -7.42 -5.35
CA GLY A 63 1.10 -7.00 -6.46
C GLY A 63 0.76 -5.60 -7.00
N ALA A 64 -0.45 -5.09 -6.76
CA ALA A 64 -0.84 -3.72 -7.11
C ALA A 64 0.05 -2.65 -6.43
N HIS A 65 0.71 -2.98 -5.32
CA HIS A 65 1.72 -2.15 -4.66
C HIS A 65 3.00 -1.90 -5.48
N THR A 66 3.13 -2.48 -6.68
CA THR A 66 4.22 -2.20 -7.63
C THR A 66 4.20 -0.75 -8.16
N ILE A 67 3.05 -0.10 -8.13
CA ILE A 67 2.84 1.31 -8.50
C ILE A 67 2.19 2.09 -7.35
N GLY A 68 2.16 3.42 -7.46
CA GLY A 68 1.47 4.30 -6.50
C GLY A 68 2.31 4.72 -5.30
N MET A 69 1.66 5.37 -4.34
CA MET A 69 2.31 6.01 -3.18
C MET A 69 1.58 5.66 -1.87
N ALA A 70 2.32 5.61 -0.76
CA ALA A 70 1.82 5.48 0.60
C ALA A 70 2.28 6.65 1.47
N ARG A 71 1.40 7.10 2.37
CA ARG A 71 1.73 8.13 3.36
C ARG A 71 2.62 7.56 4.45
N CYS A 72 3.54 8.38 4.97
CA CYS A 72 4.46 7.99 6.05
C CYS A 72 3.72 7.46 7.29
N VAL A 73 2.53 7.98 7.60
CA VAL A 73 1.71 7.48 8.74
C VAL A 73 1.41 5.99 8.67
N ASN A 74 1.39 5.40 7.46
CA ASN A 74 1.04 3.99 7.27
C ASN A 74 2.21 3.03 7.56
N PHE A 75 3.45 3.52 7.64
CA PHE A 75 4.63 2.65 7.81
C PHE A 75 5.74 3.23 8.70
N ARG A 76 5.59 4.47 9.21
CA ARG A 76 6.62 5.15 10.01
C ARG A 76 7.02 4.36 11.26
N ASP A 77 6.09 3.64 11.88
CA ASP A 77 6.36 2.88 13.11
C ASP A 77 7.36 1.74 12.85
N ARG A 78 7.37 1.20 11.62
CA ARG A 78 8.33 0.17 11.19
C ARG A 78 9.75 0.71 10.97
N ILE A 79 9.89 2.00 10.66
CA ILE A 79 11.19 2.64 10.37
C ILE A 79 11.71 3.52 11.52
N LEU A 80 10.86 3.94 12.45
CA LEU A 80 11.20 4.82 13.57
C LEU A 80 10.85 4.24 14.96
N GLY A 81 9.91 3.30 15.05
CA GLY A 81 9.46 2.69 16.30
C GLY A 81 10.30 1.51 16.75
N ASP A 82 9.87 0.80 17.79
CA ASP A 82 10.61 -0.29 18.41
C ASP A 82 10.89 -1.48 17.46
N ASP A 83 10.03 -1.66 16.45
CA ASP A 83 10.17 -2.65 15.35
C ASP A 83 11.37 -2.37 14.43
N PHE A 84 11.95 -1.17 14.51
CA PHE A 84 13.16 -0.80 13.76
C PHE A 84 14.32 -1.74 14.09
N LYS A 85 14.45 -2.18 15.36
CA LYS A 85 15.52 -3.09 15.78
C LYS A 85 15.42 -4.45 15.09
N LEU A 86 14.21 -4.96 14.87
CA LEU A 86 13.96 -6.20 14.13
C LEU A 86 14.25 -6.03 12.64
N THR A 87 13.86 -4.89 12.07
CA THR A 87 14.03 -4.59 10.65
C THR A 87 15.50 -4.40 10.26
N LEU A 88 16.29 -3.71 11.10
CA LEU A 88 17.72 -3.48 10.85
C LEU A 88 18.56 -4.75 11.02
N HIS A 89 18.20 -5.59 12.01
CA HIS A 89 18.93 -6.82 12.32
C HIS A 89 18.81 -7.89 11.22
N TYR A 90 17.69 -7.90 10.49
CA TYR A 90 17.42 -8.96 9.51
C TYR A 90 18.13 -8.75 8.16
N ASN A 91 18.45 -7.50 7.78
CA ASN A 91 19.13 -7.23 6.51
C ASN A 91 19.99 -5.95 6.54
N PRO A 92 21.31 -6.07 6.80
CA PRO A 92 22.24 -4.94 6.77
C PRO A 92 22.27 -4.19 5.42
N ALA A 93 21.94 -4.85 4.30
CA ALA A 93 21.88 -4.21 2.99
C ALA A 93 20.72 -3.21 2.85
N SER A 94 19.75 -3.24 3.76
CA SER A 94 18.61 -2.31 3.76
C SER A 94 18.89 -0.98 4.45
N GLU A 95 20.05 -0.81 5.10
CA GLU A 95 20.38 0.40 5.87
C GLU A 95 20.28 1.67 5.02
N LEU A 96 20.86 1.67 3.81
CA LEU A 96 20.77 2.80 2.87
C LEU A 96 19.32 3.15 2.51
N TYR A 97 18.49 2.13 2.31
CA TYR A 97 17.09 2.31 1.96
C TYR A 97 16.28 2.84 3.15
N ILE A 98 16.51 2.32 4.36
CA ILE A 98 15.83 2.78 5.58
C ILE A 98 16.24 4.22 5.90
N ASN A 99 17.52 4.58 5.78
CA ASN A 99 17.97 5.96 5.99
C ASN A 99 17.34 6.94 4.97
N LYS A 100 17.15 6.49 3.73
CA LYS A 100 16.39 7.25 2.73
C LYS A 100 14.92 7.43 3.13
N LEU A 101 14.26 6.39 3.63
CA LEU A 101 12.87 6.48 4.11
C LEU A 101 12.74 7.39 5.33
N LYS A 102 13.66 7.29 6.30
CA LYS A 102 13.72 8.17 7.48
C LYS A 102 13.85 9.63 7.09
N SER A 103 14.80 9.96 6.21
CA SER A 103 14.97 11.34 5.74
C SER A 103 13.75 11.86 4.98
N THR A 104 13.08 10.99 4.21
CA THR A 104 11.83 11.34 3.50
C THR A 104 10.69 11.64 4.47
N CYS A 105 10.47 10.78 5.46
CA CYS A 105 9.37 10.95 6.41
C CYS A 105 9.63 12.03 7.47
N ALA A 106 10.89 12.32 7.82
CA ALA A 106 11.26 13.40 8.73
C ALA A 106 11.00 14.80 8.12
N LYS A 107 11.27 14.98 6.82
CA LYS A 107 10.98 16.24 6.09
C LYS A 107 9.50 16.62 6.11
N CYS A 108 8.63 15.65 6.32
CA CYS A 108 7.19 15.81 6.28
C CYS A 108 6.53 15.75 7.67
N ALA A 109 7.32 15.86 8.75
CA ALA A 109 6.85 15.99 10.14
C ALA A 109 6.78 17.46 10.63
N THR A 110 7.45 18.38 9.94
CA THR A 110 7.53 19.82 10.30
C THR A 110 6.54 20.70 9.53
N SER A 111 5.73 20.11 8.65
CA SER A 111 4.65 20.77 7.90
C SER A 111 3.30 20.20 8.36
N PRO A 112 2.18 20.94 8.37
CA PRO A 112 0.86 20.43 8.74
C PRO A 112 0.40 19.23 7.89
N VAL A 113 1.12 18.94 6.80
CA VAL A 113 0.80 17.92 5.80
C VAL A 113 1.75 16.73 5.92
N THR A 114 1.18 15.58 6.28
CA THR A 114 1.76 14.22 6.23
C THR A 114 2.26 13.83 4.84
N GLY A 115 3.57 13.57 4.72
CA GLY A 115 4.22 13.16 3.47
C GLY A 115 3.88 11.77 2.95
N SER A 116 4.15 11.56 1.66
CA SER A 116 4.00 10.28 0.96
C SER A 116 5.30 9.82 0.28
N THR A 117 5.50 8.51 0.20
CA THR A 117 6.60 7.86 -0.54
C THR A 117 6.02 6.81 -1.49
N VAL A 118 6.76 6.43 -2.53
CA VAL A 118 6.32 5.34 -3.42
C VAL A 118 6.31 4.02 -2.66
N ILE A 119 5.28 3.20 -2.89
CA ILE A 119 5.14 1.87 -2.29
C ILE A 119 6.21 0.90 -2.82
N SER A 120 6.64 1.06 -4.07
CA SER A 120 7.69 0.27 -4.71
C SER A 120 9.02 1.05 -4.77
N SER A 121 10.13 0.38 -4.43
CA SER A 121 11.48 0.94 -4.59
C SER A 121 11.86 1.19 -6.06
N VAL A 122 11.10 0.61 -7.00
CA VAL A 122 11.31 0.71 -8.45
C VAL A 122 10.64 1.94 -9.04
N ALA A 123 9.50 2.38 -8.48
CA ALA A 123 8.88 3.65 -8.86
C ALA A 123 9.53 4.78 -8.02
N LYS A 124 10.22 5.71 -8.68
CA LYS A 124 10.96 6.79 -8.02
C LYS A 124 10.13 8.07 -8.02
N GLN A 125 9.32 8.30 -6.99
CA GLN A 125 8.64 9.58 -6.78
C GLN A 125 8.31 9.82 -5.29
N THR A 126 9.14 10.61 -4.62
CA THR A 126 8.83 11.12 -3.28
C THR A 126 7.96 12.37 -3.43
N PHE A 127 6.80 12.42 -2.76
CA PHE A 127 5.91 13.58 -2.77
C PHE A 127 5.64 14.06 -1.34
N CYS A 128 6.08 15.28 -1.02
CA CYS A 128 5.61 16.05 0.13
C CYS A 128 4.62 17.09 -0.42
N GLY A 129 3.33 16.76 -0.47
CA GLY A 129 2.25 17.69 -0.85
C GLY A 129 1.07 17.04 -1.58
N VAL A 130 -0.13 17.27 -1.06
CA VAL A 130 -1.09 18.21 -1.68
C VAL A 130 -1.23 19.38 -0.72
#